data_AF-A0A9D6HGF0-F1
#
_entry.id   AF-A0A9D6HGF0-F1
#
_cell.length_a   1.000
_cell.length_b   1.000
_cell.length_c   1.000
_cell.angle_alpha   90.00
_cell.angle_beta   90.00
_cell.angle_gamma   90.00
#
_symmetry.space_group_name_H-M   'P 1'
#
loop_
_entity.id
_entity.type
_entity.pdbx_description
1 polymer ?
#
loop_
_entity_poly.entity_id
_entity_poly.type
_entity_poly.pdbx_seq_one_letter_code
_entity_poly.pdbx_strand_id
1 'polypeptide(L)' 'AIVDARDEDTYAKSPVRIPSAMHVPPAKIQDGLQHLGIPKNRTVIAYCS' A
#
# COMPACT_ATOMS: atom_id res chain seq x y z
N ALA A 1 -3.78 -9.33 1.06
CA ALA A 1 -3.18 -8.39 0.11
C ALA A 1 -2.08 -7.63 0.84
N ILE A 2 -1.02 -7.22 0.14
CA ILE A 2 0.08 -6.46 0.73
C ILE A 2 -0.01 -5.03 0.18
N VAL A 3 0.02 -4.05 1.07
CA VAL A 3 -0.06 -2.62 0.75
C VAL A 3 1.19 -1.93 1.27
N ASP A 4 1.85 -1.20 0.39
CA ASP A 4 2.97 -0.32 0.69
C ASP A 4 2.43 1.09 0.95
N ALA A 5 2.49 1.53 2.21
CA ALA A 5 1.91 2.79 2.67
C ALA A 5 2.90 3.96 2.65
N ARG A 6 4.06 3.81 2.01
CA ARG A 6 5.06 4.88 1.91
C ARG A 6 4.55 6.03 1.07
N ASP A 7 4.99 7.25 1.38
CA ASP A 7 4.81 8.38 0.47
C ASP A 7 5.57 8.16 -0.86
N GLU A 8 5.30 9.00 -1.85
CA GLU A 8 5.85 8.89 -3.20
C GLU A 8 7.39 8.95 -3.22
N ASP A 9 7.98 9.87 -2.46
CA ASP A 9 9.43 10.08 -2.46
C ASP A 9 10.15 8.90 -1.81
N THR A 10 9.64 8.41 -0.68
CA THR A 10 10.19 7.27 0.06
C THR A 10 10.03 5.98 -0.76
N TYR A 11 8.88 5.79 -1.40
CA TYR A 11 8.65 4.64 -2.29
C TYR A 11 9.62 4.65 -3.48
N ALA A 12 9.77 5.78 -4.15
CA ALA A 12 10.64 5.94 -5.32
C ALA A 12 12.11 5.63 -5.01
N LYS A 13 12.60 6.09 -3.85
CA LYS A 13 14.00 5.92 -3.41
C LYS A 13 14.30 4.56 -2.80
N SER A 14 13.28 3.76 -2.49
CA SER A 14 13.47 2.52 -1.74
C SER A 14 14.12 1.41 -2.57
N PRO A 15 15.30 0.90 -2.17
CA PRO A 15 15.99 -0.16 -2.89
C PRO A 15 15.35 -1.53 -2.68
N VAL A 16 14.49 -1.66 -1.66
CA VAL A 16 13.76 -2.88 -1.32
C VAL A 16 12.27 -2.60 -1.26
N ARG A 17 11.51 -3.47 -1.91
CA ARG A 17 10.04 -3.47 -1.95
C ARG A 17 9.56 -4.90 -1.83
N ILE A 18 8.46 -5.12 -1.14
CA ILE A 18 7.85 -6.46 -1.09
C ILE A 18 7.26 -6.74 -2.48
N PRO A 19 7.64 -7.84 -3.15
CA PRO A 19 7.05 -8.19 -4.44
C PRO A 19 5.53 -8.27 -4.36
N SER A 20 4.86 -7.80 -5.41
CA SER A 20 3.39 -7.79 -5.52
C SER A 20 2.66 -6.92 -4.46
N ALA A 21 3.38 -6.07 -3.72
CA ALA A 21 2.75 -5.05 -2.91
C ALA A 21 2.17 -3.94 -3.80
N MET A 22 0.95 -3.51 -3.47
CA MET A 22 0.33 -2.34 -4.09
C MET A 22 0.78 -1.08 -3.37
N HIS A 23 1.33 -0.12 -4.10
CA HIS A 23 1.70 1.18 -3.53
C HIS A 23 0.46 2.07 -3.36
N VAL A 24 0.17 2.43 -2.12
CA VAL A 24 -0.99 3.23 -1.73
C VAL A 24 -0.53 4.25 -0.70
N PRO A 25 -0.20 5.48 -1.12
CA PRO A 25 0.31 6.51 -0.21
C PRO A 25 -0.74 6.89 0.85
N PRO A 26 -0.32 7.44 2.01
CA PRO A 26 -1.20 7.68 3.16
C PRO A 26 -2.46 8.48 2.83
N ALA A 27 -2.34 9.49 1.94
CA ALA A 27 -3.48 10.28 1.48
C ALA A 27 -4.58 9.42 0.82
N LYS A 28 -4.20 8.43 0.00
CA LYS A 28 -5.15 7.52 -0.66
C LYS A 28 -5.71 6.45 0.27
N ILE A 29 -5.03 6.15 1.39
CA ILE A 29 -5.55 5.24 2.41
C ILE A 29 -6.71 5.91 3.18
N GLN A 30 -6.59 7.21 3.47
CA GLN A 30 -7.63 7.99 4.15
C GLN A 30 -8.94 8.02 3.35
N ASP A 31 -8.85 8.05 2.02
CA ASP A 31 -10.00 7.96 1.10
C ASP A 31 -10.63 6.55 1.06
N GLY A 32 -9.97 5.57 1.66
CA GLY A 32 -10.40 4.18 1.74
C GLY A 32 -9.87 3.30 0.60
N LEU A 33 -9.65 2.03 0.93
CA LEU A 33 -9.00 1.05 0.04
C LEU A 33 -9.97 0.36 -0.95
N GLN A 34 -11.19 0.87 -1.09
CA GLN A 34 -12.24 0.25 -1.90
C GLN A 34 -11.86 0.19 -3.39
N HIS A 35 -11.08 1.17 -3.85
CA HIS A 35 -10.58 1.26 -5.22
C HIS A 35 -9.56 0.16 -5.59
N LEU A 36 -9.01 -0.56 -4.59
CA LEU A 36 -8.04 -1.63 -4.82
C LEU A 36 -8.69 -2.97 -5.20
N GLY A 37 -10.03 -3.03 -5.25
CA GLY A 37 -10.75 -4.26 -5.57
C GLY A 37 -10.51 -5.41 -4.57
N ILE A 38 -10.01 -5.09 -3.36
CA ILE A 38 -9.75 -6.09 -2.33
C ILE A 38 -11.09 -6.49 -1.68
N PRO A 39 -11.47 -7.78 -1.69
CA PRO A 39 -12.68 -8.23 -1.01
C PRO A 39 -12.67 -7.89 0.48
N LYS A 40 -13.82 -7.45 1.02
CA LYS A 40 -13.94 -6.98 2.42
C LYS A 40 -13.56 -8.03 3.48
N ASN A 41 -13.61 -9.32 3.13
CA ASN A 41 -13.26 -10.44 4.01
C ASN A 41 -11.81 -10.92 3.84
N ARG A 42 -10.95 -10.16 3.16
CA ARG A 42 -9.53 -10.51 2.98
C ARG A 42 -8.66 -9.72 3.93
N THR A 43 -7.68 -10.41 4.51
CA THR A 43 -6.63 -9.76 5.31
C THR A 43 -5.79 -8.83 4.44
N VAL A 44 -5.60 -7.61 4.93
CA VAL A 44 -4.70 -6.62 4.35
C VAL A 44 -3.52 -6.44 5.31
N ILE A 45 -2.31 -6.53 4.78
CA ILE A 45 -1.07 -6.25 5.51
C ILE A 45 -0.51 -4.96 4.93
N ALA A 46 -0.48 -3.91 5.75
CA ALA A 46 0.17 -2.65 5.39
C ALA A 46 1.59 -2.62 5.97
N TYR A 47 2.54 -2.07 5.21
CA TYR A 47 3.88 -1.80 5.70
C TYR A 47 4.35 -0.41 5.26
N CYS A 48 5.21 0.18 6.08
CA CYS A 48 5.96 1.39 5.80
C CYS A 48 7.38 1.24 6.37
N SER A 49 8.23 2.22 6.12
CA SER A 49 9.59 2.32 6.67
C SER A 49 9.81 3.69 7.28
#